data_AF-A0AAP6BMP3-F1
#
_entry.id   AF-A0AAP6BMP3-F1
#
_cell.length_a   1.000
_cell.length_b   1.000
_cell.length_c   1.000
_cell.angle_alpha   90.00
_cell.angle_beta   90.00
_cell.angle_gamma   90.00
#
_symmetry.space_group_name_H-M   'P 1'
#
loop_
_entity.id
_entity.type
_entity.pdbx_description
1 polymer ?
#
loop_
_entity_poly.entity_id
_entity_poly.type
_entity_poly.pdbx_seq_one_letter_code
_entity_poly.pdbx_strand_id
1 'polypeptide(L)'
;MSIEPRTATVNVLVTKTLPVAEPEWCTGHDDRAQFLTDITHNGPEITARITVAGATATFLTAWISQSPYLPDPEPLPVLAIEIDGDIINCGPDDVRTFTRLVRAHCDVLDGLAVELERVRDGAAQ
;
A
#
# COMPACT_ATOMS: atom_id res chain seq x y z
N MET A 1 32.44 -39.46 -37.03
CA MET A 1 31.95 -38.45 -36.06
C MET A 1 33.16 -38.00 -35.24
N SER A 2 33.50 -36.71 -35.26
CA SER A 2 34.63 -36.21 -34.47
C SER A 2 34.30 -36.27 -32.98
N ILE A 3 35.22 -36.86 -32.20
CA ILE A 3 35.16 -37.07 -30.74
C ILE A 3 35.96 -36.00 -29.98
N GLU A 4 36.47 -35.00 -30.70
CA GLU A 4 37.23 -33.91 -30.10
C GLU A 4 36.32 -32.99 -29.25
N PRO A 5 36.70 -32.66 -28.00
CA PRO A 5 35.89 -31.79 -27.15
C PRO A 5 35.73 -30.41 -27.79
N ARG A 6 34.48 -29.94 -27.91
CA ARG A 6 34.16 -28.59 -28.38
C ARG A 6 33.68 -27.72 -27.21
N THR A 7 34.17 -26.49 -27.13
CA THR A 7 33.79 -25.51 -26.10
C THR A 7 32.75 -24.54 -26.65
N ALA A 8 31.76 -24.18 -25.85
CA ALA A 8 30.80 -23.12 -26.14
C ALA A 8 30.79 -22.10 -25.00
N THR A 9 30.61 -20.81 -25.34
CA THR A 9 30.36 -19.74 -24.38
C THR A 9 28.86 -19.52 -24.31
N VAL A 10 28.28 -19.70 -23.13
CA VAL A 10 26.87 -19.44 -22.85
C VAL A 10 26.76 -18.58 -21.61
N ASN A 11 25.77 -17.68 -21.56
CA ASN A 11 25.45 -16.94 -20.35
C ASN A 11 24.62 -17.86 -19.44
N VAL A 12 25.12 -18.13 -18.25
CA VAL A 12 24.42 -18.93 -17.24
C VAL A 12 23.93 -18.00 -16.15
N LEU A 13 22.61 -17.99 -15.89
CA LEU A 13 22.04 -17.33 -14.73
C LEU A 13 22.24 -18.27 -13.52
N VAL A 14 23.06 -17.86 -12.56
CA VAL A 14 23.25 -18.58 -11.30
C VAL A 14 22.58 -17.78 -10.20
N THR A 15 21.52 -18.34 -9.60
CA THR A 15 20.89 -17.75 -8.41
C THR A 15 21.52 -18.35 -7.15
N LYS A 16 21.77 -17.51 -6.14
CA LYS A 16 22.24 -17.92 -4.82
C LYS A 16 21.45 -17.16 -3.77
N THR A 17 21.30 -17.73 -2.58
CA THR A 17 20.73 -17.01 -1.44
C THR A 17 21.57 -15.77 -1.12
N LEU A 18 20.92 -14.64 -0.95
CA LEU A 18 21.51 -13.36 -0.58
C LEU A 18 20.82 -12.88 0.70
N PRO A 19 21.54 -12.71 1.82
CA PRO A 19 20.97 -12.05 3.00
C PRO A 19 20.69 -10.58 2.67
N VAL A 20 19.46 -10.15 2.93
CA VAL A 20 18.98 -8.78 2.75
C VAL A 20 18.63 -8.22 4.12
N ALA A 21 18.96 -6.94 4.37
CA ALA A 21 18.63 -6.29 5.63
C ALA A 21 17.15 -5.92 5.62
N GLU A 22 16.41 -6.42 6.60
CA GLU A 22 15.00 -6.03 6.79
C GLU A 22 14.89 -4.94 7.85
N PRO A 23 14.17 -3.84 7.56
CA PRO A 23 13.83 -2.85 8.58
C PRO A 23 12.99 -3.47 9.70
N GLU A 24 13.11 -2.95 10.93
CA GLU A 24 12.40 -3.47 12.12
C GLU A 24 10.87 -3.46 12.01
N TRP A 25 10.32 -2.59 11.16
CA TRP A 25 8.88 -2.47 10.91
C TRP A 25 8.38 -3.43 9.84
N CYS A 26 9.26 -4.09 9.09
CA CYS A 26 8.88 -5.02 8.04
C CYS A 26 8.29 -6.30 8.65
N THR A 27 7.22 -6.82 8.07
CA THR A 27 6.57 -8.07 8.51
C THR A 27 7.25 -9.33 7.95
N GLY A 28 8.29 -9.15 7.15
CA GLY A 28 9.06 -10.22 6.51
C GLY A 28 8.62 -10.50 5.08
N HIS A 29 9.30 -11.46 4.46
CA HIS A 29 9.07 -11.90 3.09
C HIS A 29 8.73 -13.40 3.04
N ASP A 30 8.11 -13.85 1.96
CA ASP A 30 8.00 -15.28 1.69
C ASP A 30 9.36 -15.87 1.26
N ASP A 31 9.47 -17.20 1.24
CA ASP A 31 10.72 -17.90 0.91
C ASP A 31 10.94 -18.05 -0.61
N ARG A 32 10.15 -17.36 -1.43
CA ARG A 32 10.25 -17.47 -2.88
C ARG A 32 11.47 -16.71 -3.38
N ALA A 33 12.10 -17.26 -4.42
CA ALA A 33 13.18 -16.57 -5.11
C ALA A 33 12.63 -15.35 -5.87
N GLN A 34 13.22 -14.18 -5.63
CA GLN A 34 12.87 -12.90 -6.25
C GLN A 34 14.13 -12.22 -6.79
N PHE A 35 13.99 -11.29 -7.74
CA PHE A 35 15.10 -10.40 -8.07
C PHE A 35 15.25 -9.36 -6.96
N LEU A 36 16.47 -8.85 -6.75
CA LEU A 36 16.72 -7.86 -5.69
C LEU A 36 15.82 -6.62 -5.87
N THR A 37 15.55 -6.23 -7.12
CA THR A 37 14.67 -5.11 -7.49
C THR A 37 13.19 -5.34 -7.16
N ASP A 38 12.78 -6.59 -6.96
CA ASP A 38 11.39 -6.94 -6.66
C ASP A 38 11.11 -6.93 -5.15
N ILE A 39 12.15 -6.74 -4.34
CA ILE A 39 12.04 -6.70 -2.88
C ILE A 39 11.45 -5.35 -2.47
N THR A 40 10.22 -5.39 -1.97
CA THR A 40 9.55 -4.30 -1.27
C THR A 40 9.32 -4.70 0.18
N HIS A 41 9.88 -3.93 1.12
CA HIS A 41 9.57 -4.10 2.54
C HIS A 41 8.20 -3.51 2.83
N ASN A 42 7.29 -4.32 3.36
CA ASN A 42 5.97 -3.88 3.79
C ASN A 42 5.84 -4.10 5.31
N GLY A 43 5.25 -3.11 5.97
CA GLY A 43 4.82 -3.20 7.36
C GLY A 43 3.43 -3.85 7.48
N PRO A 44 2.89 -3.94 8.71
CA PRO A 44 1.57 -4.50 8.93
C PRO A 44 0.48 -3.64 8.29
N GLU A 45 -0.50 -4.29 7.67
CA GLU A 45 -1.69 -3.64 7.12
C GLU A 45 -2.66 -3.21 8.21
N ILE A 46 -3.15 -1.97 8.08
CA ILE A 46 -4.18 -1.39 8.95
C ILE A 46 -5.40 -1.07 8.10
N THR A 47 -6.45 -1.89 8.20
CA THR A 47 -7.71 -1.68 7.48
C THR A 47 -8.72 -0.89 8.30
N ALA A 48 -9.14 0.26 7.78
CA ALA A 48 -10.26 1.04 8.30
C ALA A 48 -11.57 0.55 7.68
N ARG A 49 -12.56 0.23 8.52
CA ARG A 49 -13.91 -0.17 8.11
C ARG A 49 -14.94 0.79 8.69
N ILE A 50 -15.96 1.11 7.92
CA ILE A 50 -17.10 1.93 8.33
C ILE A 50 -18.32 1.02 8.39
N THR A 51 -19.00 1.00 9.54
CA THR A 51 -20.23 0.22 9.75
C THR A 51 -21.37 1.17 10.11
N VAL A 52 -22.41 1.23 9.27
CA VAL A 52 -23.58 2.10 9.46
C VAL A 52 -24.84 1.36 9.01
N ALA A 53 -25.93 1.47 9.77
CA ALA A 53 -27.24 0.87 9.46
C ALA A 53 -27.18 -0.64 9.13
N GLY A 54 -26.26 -1.37 9.75
CA GLY A 54 -26.06 -2.81 9.54
C GLY A 54 -25.23 -3.18 8.30
N ALA A 55 -24.80 -2.21 7.49
CA ALA A 55 -23.86 -2.42 6.39
C ALA A 55 -22.44 -2.07 6.83
N THR A 56 -21.45 -2.84 6.35
CA THR A 56 -20.02 -2.58 6.58
C THR A 56 -19.32 -2.44 5.24
N ALA A 57 -18.55 -1.36 5.09
CA ALA A 57 -17.67 -1.14 3.94
C ALA A 57 -16.23 -0.95 4.42
N THR A 58 -15.28 -1.47 3.64
CA THR A 58 -13.88 -1.08 3.79
C THR A 58 -13.74 0.34 3.28
N PHE A 59 -13.16 1.22 4.10
CA PHE A 59 -12.86 2.59 3.70
C PHE A 59 -11.49 2.68 3.04
N LEU A 60 -10.46 2.16 3.70
CA LEU A 60 -9.10 2.08 3.18
C LEU A 60 -8.29 1.00 3.92
N THR A 61 -7.18 0.59 3.33
CA THR A 61 -6.10 -0.15 4.01
C THR A 61 -4.80 0.66 3.89
N ALA A 62 -3.98 0.71 4.92
CA ALA A 62 -2.69 1.41 4.85
C ALA A 62 -1.56 0.63 5.53
N TRP A 63 -0.34 0.78 5.01
CA TRP A 63 0.88 0.15 5.55
C TRP A 63 2.11 1.00 5.21
N ILE A 64 3.19 0.84 5.99
CA ILE A 64 4.49 1.41 5.64
C ILE A 64 5.09 0.55 4.52
N SER A 65 5.60 1.18 3.46
CA SER A 65 6.24 0.49 2.35
C SER A 65 7.57 1.13 1.99
N GLN A 66 8.52 0.32 1.53
CA GLN A 66 9.75 0.81 0.91
C GLN A 66 10.28 -0.18 -0.12
N SER A 67 10.63 0.30 -1.31
CA SER A 67 11.32 -0.46 -2.36
C SER A 67 12.77 0.05 -2.56
N PRO A 68 13.72 -0.35 -1.69
CA PRO A 68 15.05 0.26 -1.62
C PRO A 68 16.02 -0.17 -2.74
N TYR A 69 15.62 -1.13 -3.58
CA TYR A 69 16.48 -1.72 -4.60
C TYR A 69 16.03 -1.47 -6.04
N LEU A 70 15.01 -0.64 -6.24
CA LEU A 70 14.60 -0.24 -7.58
C LEU A 70 15.75 0.51 -8.30
N PRO A 71 15.75 0.56 -9.65
CA PRO A 71 16.73 1.37 -10.40
C PRO A 71 16.74 2.85 -9.99
N ASP A 72 15.59 3.37 -9.58
CA ASP A 72 15.42 4.65 -8.88
C ASP A 72 14.84 4.36 -7.49
N PRO A 73 15.69 4.09 -6.47
CA PRO A 73 15.26 3.66 -5.16
C PRO A 73 14.41 4.69 -4.44
N GLU A 74 13.42 4.23 -3.68
CA GLU A 74 12.73 5.08 -2.72
C GLU A 74 13.71 5.51 -1.59
N PRO A 75 14.02 6.81 -1.46
CA PRO A 75 15.06 7.27 -0.54
C PRO A 75 14.65 7.09 0.93
N LEU A 76 13.34 7.06 1.21
CA LEU A 76 12.75 6.92 2.53
C LEU A 76 11.47 6.08 2.42
N PRO A 77 11.06 5.38 3.49
CA PRO A 77 9.77 4.70 3.53
C PRO A 77 8.60 5.67 3.35
N VAL A 78 7.55 5.18 2.69
CA VAL A 78 6.29 5.88 2.45
C VAL A 78 5.14 5.20 3.19
N LEU A 79 4.02 5.90 3.33
CA LEU A 79 2.76 5.26 3.69
C LEU A 79 1.99 4.93 2.40
N ALA A 80 1.85 3.65 2.09
CA ALA A 80 0.93 3.19 1.06
C ALA A 80 -0.49 3.23 1.63
N ILE A 81 -1.42 3.85 0.90
CA ILE A 81 -2.84 3.90 1.21
C ILE A 81 -3.59 3.30 0.02
N GLU A 82 -4.28 2.19 0.26
CA GLU A 82 -5.14 1.52 -0.71
C GLU A 82 -6.60 1.93 -0.51
N ILE A 83 -7.24 2.41 -1.58
CA ILE A 83 -8.66 2.75 -1.63
C ILE A 83 -9.23 2.15 -2.90
N ASP A 84 -10.22 1.26 -2.78
CA ASP A 84 -10.88 0.60 -3.91
C ASP A 84 -9.91 -0.10 -4.90
N GLY A 85 -8.82 -0.64 -4.36
CA GLY A 85 -7.77 -1.34 -5.14
C GLY A 85 -6.68 -0.42 -5.72
N ASP A 86 -6.84 0.91 -5.66
CA ASP A 86 -5.81 1.86 -6.06
C ASP A 86 -4.88 2.18 -4.89
N ILE A 87 -3.57 2.13 -5.12
CA ILE A 87 -2.54 2.41 -4.11
C ILE A 87 -1.92 3.79 -4.35
N ILE A 88 -1.91 4.60 -3.31
CA ILE A 88 -1.28 5.92 -3.27
C ILE A 88 -0.14 5.90 -2.26
N ASN A 89 1.07 6.17 -2.71
CA ASN A 89 2.24 6.30 -1.85
C ASN A 89 2.40 7.74 -1.37
N CYS A 90 2.34 7.94 -0.06
CA CYS A 90 2.32 9.25 0.58
C CYS A 90 3.55 9.48 1.46
N GLY A 91 4.17 10.65 1.35
CA GLY A 91 5.06 11.15 2.38
C GLY A 91 4.28 11.63 3.61
N PRO A 92 4.95 11.95 4.74
CA PRO A 92 4.27 12.40 5.96
C PRO A 92 3.35 13.62 5.76
N ASP A 93 3.74 14.58 4.92
CA ASP A 93 2.93 15.78 4.67
C ASP A 93 1.69 15.49 3.81
N ASP A 94 1.79 14.54 2.88
CA ASP A 94 0.66 14.05 2.09
C ASP A 94 -0.34 13.33 2.99
N VAL A 95 0.13 12.50 3.93
CA VAL A 95 -0.72 11.83 4.94
C VAL A 95 -1.44 12.86 5.82
N ARG A 96 -0.74 13.91 6.27
CA ARG A 96 -1.38 15.01 7.03
C ARG A 96 -2.44 15.72 6.20
N THR A 97 -2.17 15.94 4.91
CA THR A 97 -3.14 16.54 3.98
C THR A 97 -4.35 15.64 3.78
N PHE A 98 -4.14 14.35 3.51
CA PHE A 98 -5.19 13.34 3.38
C PHE A 98 -6.09 13.31 4.61
N THR A 99 -5.52 13.18 5.80
CA THR A 99 -6.32 13.12 7.04
C THR A 99 -7.10 14.40 7.32
N ARG A 100 -6.57 15.57 6.95
CA ARG A 100 -7.30 16.85 7.04
C ARG A 100 -8.49 16.88 6.09
N LEU A 101 -8.33 16.40 4.86
CA LEU A 101 -9.42 16.34 3.87
C LEU A 101 -10.53 15.37 4.29
N VAL A 102 -10.16 14.18 4.80
CA VAL A 102 -11.14 13.23 5.34
C VAL A 102 -11.96 13.83 6.48
N ARG A 103 -11.31 14.52 7.43
CA ARG A 103 -12.02 15.23 8.52
C ARG A 103 -12.98 16.29 7.99
N ALA A 104 -12.53 17.12 7.04
CA ALA A 104 -13.37 18.13 6.43
C ALA A 104 -14.60 17.52 5.71
N HIS A 105 -14.48 16.33 5.13
CA HIS A 105 -15.63 15.62 4.56
C HIS A 105 -16.58 15.07 5.62
N CYS A 106 -16.08 14.63 6.78
CA CYS A 106 -16.95 14.30 7.91
C CYS A 106 -17.77 15.52 8.35
N ASP A 107 -17.16 16.71 8.45
CA ASP A 107 -17.88 17.94 8.80
C ASP A 107 -19.00 18.27 7.79
N VAL A 108 -18.78 17.99 6.49
CA VAL A 108 -19.81 18.14 5.46
C VAL A 108 -20.97 17.17 5.67
N LEU A 109 -20.69 15.90 6.01
CA LEU A 109 -21.73 14.91 6.28
C LEU A 109 -22.58 15.27 7.50
N ASP A 110 -21.95 15.83 8.55
CA ASP A 110 -22.67 16.33 9.72
C ASP A 110 -23.61 17.48 9.34
N GLY A 111 -23.16 18.40 8.49
CA GLY A 111 -24.01 19.46 7.94
C GLY A 111 -25.21 18.91 7.14
N LEU A 112 -25.00 17.86 6.34
CA LEU A 112 -26.07 17.20 5.59
C LEU A 112 -27.06 16.46 6.48
N ALA A 113 -26.62 15.91 7.62
CA ALA A 113 -27.53 15.31 8.60
C ALA A 113 -28.51 16.35 9.17
N VAL A 114 -28.01 17.54 9.52
CA VAL A 114 -28.84 18.66 9.98
C VAL A 114 -29.81 19.14 8.89
N GLU A 115 -29.38 19.15 7.64
CA GLU A 115 -30.27 19.46 6.51
C GLU A 115 -31.38 18.42 6.36
N LEU A 116 -31.03 17.13 6.46
CA LEU A 116 -31.96 16.01 6.33
C LEU A 116 -33.06 16.05 7.40
N GLU A 117 -32.71 16.39 8.64
CA GLU A 117 -33.68 16.60 9.73
C GLU A 117 -34.68 17.72 9.36
N ARG A 118 -34.18 18.86 8.91
CA ARG A 118 -35.02 20.00 8.50
C ARG A 118 -35.98 19.64 7.37
N VAL A 119 -35.52 18.90 6.36
CA VAL A 119 -36.37 18.44 5.25
C VAL A 119 -37.46 17.48 5.73
N ARG A 120 -37.14 16.58 6.68
CA ARG A 120 -38.13 15.63 7.24
C ARG A 120 -39.20 16.33 8.06
N ASP A 121 -38.83 17.32 8.88
CA ASP A 121 -39.77 18.07 9.71
C ASP A 121 -40.68 19.00 8.88
N GLY A 122 -40.17 19.53 7.75
CA GLY A 122 -40.95 20.33 6.81
C GLY A 122 -41.92 19.51 5.95
N ALA A 123 -41.61 18.24 5.68
CA ALA A 123 -42.50 17.33 4.94
C ALA A 123 -43.65 16.75 5.80
N ALA A 124 -43.59 16.92 7.13
CA ALA A 124 -44.59 16.43 8.07
C ALA A 124 -45.70 17.46 8.41
N GLN A 125 -45.66 18.65 7.80
CA GLN A 125 -46.66 19.73 7.93
C GLN A 125 -47.56 19.80 6.69
#